data_AF-A0AAN6ZEL0-F1
#
_entry.id   AF-A0AAN6ZEL0-F1
#
_cell.length_a   1.000
_cell.length_b   1.000
_cell.length_c   1.000
_cell.angle_alpha   90.00
_cell.angle_beta   90.00
_cell.angle_gamma   90.00
#
_symmetry.space_group_name_H-M   'P 1'
#
loop_
_entity.id
_entity.type
_entity.pdbx_description
1 polymer ?
#
loop_
_entity_poly.entity_id
_entity_poly.type
_entity_poly.pdbx_seq_one_letter_code
_entity_poly.pdbx_strand_id
1 'polypeptide(L)'
;MNTSRIIETYLVPYAMRYGRWGVWPEPPGPDFNSMRDFAKPDTDTKVPRGHGTSVAIVGAGAQSGVAPNANLYLIKHGAAVWGGPDDQNRHVTGTFVLPTAVLHSLEHIARELDAGILPKGKVVVYLGTGHPFRELEENIQVSVQWCKDRFSEAFKALSDRGAVVLLAAPIRFFTAGCGAGSIEETIPHCVVTPDSDVIMVGATDQNGRLWWSSTPGTPNCPVSVYAQGYDTQAYVLSEDTDTAGLREGPCFAAAQAVSQAGFGPCSVRWDPGVC
;
A
#
# COMPACT_ATOMS: atom_id res chain seq x y z
N MET A 1 24.72 4.95 -27.79
CA MET A 1 23.33 5.18 -27.33
C MET A 1 22.93 3.96 -26.52
N ASN A 2 23.01 4.05 -25.20
CA ASN A 2 22.72 2.92 -24.30
C ASN A 2 21.21 2.82 -24.10
N THR A 3 20.60 1.80 -24.68
CA THR A 3 19.22 1.38 -24.41
C THR A 3 19.19 0.66 -23.07
N SER A 4 18.84 1.38 -22.00
CA SER A 4 18.50 0.80 -20.70
C SER A 4 17.28 -0.12 -20.85
N ARG A 5 17.43 -1.41 -20.54
CA ARG A 5 16.30 -2.36 -20.52
C ARG A 5 15.52 -2.16 -19.22
N ILE A 6 14.33 -1.57 -19.29
CA ILE A 6 13.38 -1.55 -18.18
C ILE A 6 12.87 -2.99 -18.00
N ILE A 7 13.22 -3.62 -16.90
CA ILE A 7 12.65 -4.92 -16.51
C ILE A 7 11.35 -4.62 -15.78
N GLU A 8 10.24 -4.72 -16.49
CA GLU A 8 8.90 -4.82 -15.91
C GLU A 8 8.87 -6.05 -15.00
N THR A 9 8.92 -5.83 -13.70
CA THR A 9 8.77 -6.95 -12.76
C THR A 9 7.31 -7.39 -12.72
N TYR A 10 7.08 -8.57 -13.24
CA TYR A 10 5.86 -9.37 -13.10
C TYR A 10 5.55 -9.63 -11.63
N LEU A 11 4.31 -9.38 -11.22
CA LEU A 11 3.70 -10.14 -10.15
C LEU A 11 3.08 -11.37 -10.81
N VAL A 12 3.62 -12.54 -10.49
CA VAL A 12 3.13 -13.82 -11.01
C VAL A 12 1.67 -13.99 -10.52
N PRO A 13 0.69 -14.09 -11.42
CA PRO A 13 -0.70 -14.30 -11.02
C PRO A 13 -0.86 -15.77 -10.62
N TYR A 14 -0.74 -16.08 -9.34
CA TYR A 14 -1.24 -17.35 -8.82
C TYR A 14 -2.54 -17.12 -8.07
N ALA A 15 -3.62 -17.64 -8.68
CA ALA A 15 -4.96 -17.85 -8.16
C ALA A 15 -5.58 -16.71 -7.32
N MET A 16 -5.54 -15.47 -7.81
CA MET A 16 -6.57 -14.49 -7.46
C MET A 16 -7.48 -14.32 -8.67
N ARG A 17 -8.77 -14.58 -8.47
CA ARG A 17 -9.78 -14.76 -9.52
C ARG A 17 -9.95 -13.44 -10.29
N TYR A 18 -9.21 -13.24 -11.38
CA TYR A 18 -9.58 -12.29 -12.43
C TYR A 18 -10.69 -12.90 -13.28
N GLY A 19 -11.85 -13.10 -12.67
CA GLY A 19 -13.08 -13.45 -13.37
C GLY A 19 -13.73 -12.16 -13.87
N ARG A 20 -13.82 -12.00 -15.19
CA ARG A 20 -14.86 -11.13 -15.78
C ARG A 20 -16.19 -11.58 -15.16
N TRP A 21 -17.00 -10.66 -14.63
CA TRP A 21 -18.30 -10.92 -14.00
C TRP A 21 -19.34 -11.50 -14.99
N GLY A 22 -19.06 -12.66 -15.55
CA GLY A 22 -19.91 -13.44 -16.43
C GLY A 22 -20.06 -14.83 -15.82
N VAL A 23 -21.31 -15.27 -15.73
CA VAL A 23 -21.76 -16.51 -15.10
C VAL A 23 -21.11 -17.72 -15.79
N TRP A 24 -20.03 -18.24 -15.20
CA TRP A 24 -19.51 -19.58 -15.51
C TRP A 24 -19.97 -20.54 -14.42
N PRO A 25 -20.32 -21.80 -14.74
CA PRO A 25 -20.52 -22.82 -13.72
C PRO A 25 -19.22 -22.97 -12.90
N GLU A 26 -19.32 -22.81 -11.58
CA GLU A 26 -18.13 -22.85 -10.74
C GLU A 26 -17.53 -24.27 -10.78
N PRO A 27 -16.26 -24.45 -11.20
CA PRO A 27 -15.55 -25.67 -10.86
C PRO A 27 -15.55 -25.84 -9.34
N PRO A 28 -15.43 -27.07 -8.79
CA PRO A 28 -15.26 -27.25 -7.36
C PRO A 28 -14.17 -26.29 -6.89
N GLY A 29 -14.56 -25.36 -6.02
CA GLY A 29 -13.68 -24.28 -5.58
C GLY A 29 -12.39 -24.90 -5.04
N PRO A 30 -11.22 -24.25 -5.25
CA PRO A 30 -9.99 -24.71 -4.64
C PRO A 30 -10.22 -24.92 -3.13
N ASP A 31 -9.64 -25.97 -2.55
CA ASP A 31 -9.67 -26.15 -1.11
C ASP A 31 -8.91 -24.99 -0.46
N PHE A 32 -9.66 -23.97 -0.02
CA PHE A 32 -9.11 -22.75 0.57
C PHE A 32 -8.25 -23.03 1.79
N ASN A 33 -8.47 -24.14 2.51
CA ASN A 33 -7.64 -24.53 3.66
C ASN A 33 -6.24 -25.00 3.24
N SER A 34 -6.08 -25.42 1.97
CA SER A 34 -4.81 -25.87 1.41
C SER A 34 -4.02 -24.75 0.71
N MET A 35 -4.65 -23.58 0.48
CA MET A 35 -3.98 -22.46 -0.17
C MET A 35 -2.99 -21.81 0.79
N ARG A 36 -1.73 -21.73 0.38
CA ARG A 36 -0.70 -20.98 1.09
C ARG A 36 -0.83 -19.49 0.77
N ASP A 37 -0.45 -18.63 1.71
CA ASP A 37 -0.38 -17.18 1.49
C ASP A 37 0.48 -16.78 0.29
N PHE A 38 1.48 -17.60 -0.02
CA PHE A 38 2.33 -17.46 -1.20
C PHE A 38 2.77 -18.84 -1.70
N ALA A 39 2.89 -18.99 -3.02
CA ALA A 39 3.64 -20.10 -3.61
C ALA A 39 5.11 -19.68 -3.68
N LYS A 40 6.03 -20.61 -3.38
CA LYS A 40 7.47 -20.37 -3.50
C LYS A 40 7.74 -19.84 -4.91
N PRO A 41 8.16 -18.59 -5.05
CA PRO A 41 8.35 -18.02 -6.37
C PRO A 41 9.61 -18.63 -6.99
N ASP A 42 9.69 -18.59 -8.32
CA ASP A 42 10.83 -19.15 -9.05
C ASP A 42 12.15 -18.56 -8.49
N THR A 43 13.01 -19.44 -7.98
CA THR A 43 14.27 -19.12 -7.32
C THR A 43 15.26 -18.45 -8.27
N ASP A 44 15.03 -18.55 -9.59
CA ASP A 44 15.88 -17.92 -10.61
C ASP A 44 15.66 -16.41 -10.74
N THR A 45 14.62 -15.85 -10.11
CA THR A 45 14.34 -14.41 -10.17
C THR A 45 15.01 -13.69 -8.99
N LYS A 46 16.23 -13.16 -9.20
CA LYS A 46 16.94 -12.22 -8.29
C LYS A 46 16.25 -10.84 -8.14
N VAL A 47 14.92 -10.86 -8.14
CA VAL A 47 14.09 -9.68 -8.09
C VAL A 47 13.97 -9.27 -6.63
N PRO A 48 14.18 -7.99 -6.28
CA PRO A 48 13.92 -7.49 -4.94
C PRO A 48 12.45 -7.69 -4.62
N ARG A 49 12.21 -8.58 -3.67
CA ARG A 49 10.90 -8.90 -3.13
C ARG A 49 10.78 -8.27 -1.74
N GLY A 50 9.56 -8.20 -1.23
CA GLY A 50 9.35 -7.92 0.17
C GLY A 50 8.15 -7.05 0.38
N HIS A 51 8.34 -5.74 0.39
CA HIS A 51 7.41 -4.84 1.08
C HIS A 51 5.95 -4.97 0.61
N GLY A 52 5.68 -4.69 -0.67
CA GLY A 52 4.32 -4.73 -1.20
C GLY A 52 3.65 -6.09 -1.07
N THR A 53 4.40 -7.18 -1.27
CA THR A 53 3.86 -8.54 -1.13
C THR A 53 3.59 -8.90 0.33
N SER A 54 4.48 -8.56 1.27
CA SER A 54 4.27 -8.77 2.70
C SER A 54 3.02 -8.03 3.19
N VAL A 55 2.86 -6.77 2.76
CA VAL A 55 1.68 -5.94 3.07
C VAL A 55 0.41 -6.55 2.47
N ALA A 56 0.46 -7.00 1.21
CA ALA A 56 -0.67 -7.68 0.56
C ALA A 56 -1.06 -8.98 1.29
N ILE A 57 -0.10 -9.76 1.78
CA ILE A 57 -0.35 -10.98 2.56
C ILE A 57 -0.95 -10.64 3.93
N VAL A 58 -0.42 -9.65 4.65
CA VAL A 58 -1.01 -9.21 5.92
C VAL A 58 -2.45 -8.75 5.74
N GLY A 59 -2.74 -8.09 4.61
CA GLY A 59 -4.10 -7.69 4.28
C GLY A 59 -4.99 -8.89 3.91
N ALA A 60 -4.63 -9.61 2.85
CA ALA A 60 -5.53 -10.56 2.19
C ALA A 60 -4.94 -11.95 1.92
N GLY A 61 -3.85 -12.31 2.60
CA GLY A 61 -3.28 -13.66 2.56
C GLY A 61 -4.33 -14.72 2.92
N ALA A 62 -4.32 -15.85 2.22
CA ALA A 62 -5.31 -16.91 2.37
C ALA A 62 -5.36 -17.50 3.80
N GLN A 63 -4.23 -17.60 4.50
CA GLN A 63 -4.09 -18.19 5.83
C GLN A 63 -3.80 -17.14 6.90
N SER A 64 -2.89 -16.20 6.62
CA SER A 64 -2.41 -15.23 7.61
C SER A 64 -3.01 -13.82 7.45
N GLY A 65 -3.76 -13.58 6.37
CA GLY A 65 -4.35 -12.27 6.11
C GLY A 65 -5.44 -11.94 7.12
N VAL A 66 -5.59 -10.67 7.45
CA VAL A 66 -6.74 -10.20 8.23
C VAL A 66 -8.03 -10.46 7.47
N ALA A 67 -8.01 -10.26 6.14
CA ALA A 67 -9.07 -10.59 5.20
C ALA A 67 -8.76 -11.78 4.30
N PRO A 68 -8.82 -13.02 4.83
CA PRO A 68 -8.52 -14.20 4.06
C PRO A 68 -9.37 -14.25 2.79
N ASN A 69 -8.69 -14.40 1.65
CA ASN A 69 -9.28 -14.52 0.31
C ASN A 69 -10.00 -13.26 -0.20
N ALA A 70 -9.73 -12.08 0.36
CA ALA A 70 -10.20 -10.84 -0.26
C ALA A 70 -9.57 -10.67 -1.66
N ASN A 71 -10.36 -10.18 -2.61
CA ASN A 71 -9.87 -9.91 -3.96
C ASN A 71 -8.91 -8.71 -3.92
N LEU A 72 -7.66 -8.90 -4.35
CA LEU A 72 -6.69 -7.82 -4.48
C LEU A 72 -6.61 -7.31 -5.91
N TYR A 73 -6.54 -5.99 -6.03
CA TYR A 73 -6.19 -5.28 -7.26
C TYR A 73 -4.86 -4.55 -7.04
N LEU A 74 -3.77 -5.11 -7.58
CA LEU A 74 -2.41 -4.64 -7.30
C LEU A 74 -1.93 -3.71 -8.40
N ILE A 75 -1.55 -2.48 -8.04
CA ILE A 75 -0.92 -1.52 -8.93
C ILE A 75 0.52 -1.29 -8.48
N LYS A 76 1.45 -1.47 -9.41
CA LYS A 76 2.87 -1.21 -9.19
C LYS A 76 3.24 0.18 -9.70
N HIS A 77 3.62 1.07 -8.79
CA HIS A 77 4.02 2.46 -9.10
C HIS A 77 5.50 2.78 -8.82
N GLY A 78 6.29 1.80 -8.38
CA GLY A 78 7.74 1.91 -8.18
C GLY A 78 8.46 0.77 -8.87
N ALA A 79 9.67 1.02 -9.37
CA ALA A 79 10.50 0.00 -10.01
C ALA A 79 11.76 -0.30 -9.19
N ALA A 80 12.31 -1.48 -9.43
CA ALA A 80 13.67 -1.79 -9.05
C ALA A 80 14.48 -1.74 -10.35
N VAL A 81 15.53 -0.94 -10.38
CA VAL A 81 16.40 -0.79 -11.54
C VAL A 81 17.71 -1.50 -11.25
N TRP A 82 18.10 -2.36 -12.19
CA TRP A 82 19.42 -2.97 -12.17
C TRP A 82 20.46 -1.88 -12.38
N GLY A 83 21.55 -1.93 -11.60
CA GLY A 83 22.74 -1.15 -11.86
C GLY A 83 23.14 -1.22 -13.33
N GLY A 84 23.70 -0.13 -13.83
CA GLY A 84 24.14 -0.05 -15.23
C GLY A 84 25.09 -1.19 -15.61
N PRO A 85 25.39 -1.38 -16.91
CA PRO A 85 26.26 -2.46 -17.37
C PRO A 85 27.66 -2.48 -16.72
N ASP A 86 28.09 -1.37 -16.14
CA ASP A 86 29.37 -1.23 -15.43
C ASP A 86 29.29 -1.57 -13.92
N ASP A 87 28.09 -1.76 -13.36
CA ASP A 87 27.93 -2.26 -11.98
C ASP A 87 28.17 -3.77 -11.96
N GLN A 88 29.42 -4.16 -11.77
CA GLN A 88 29.85 -5.57 -11.73
C GLN A 88 29.13 -6.38 -10.65
N ASN A 89 28.56 -5.73 -9.64
CA ASN A 89 27.83 -6.37 -8.56
C ASN A 89 26.33 -6.49 -8.84
N ARG A 90 25.84 -5.94 -9.96
CA ARG A 90 24.41 -5.94 -10.35
C ARG A 90 23.51 -5.51 -9.19
N HIS A 91 23.89 -4.46 -8.45
CA HIS A 91 23.06 -3.98 -7.37
C HIS A 91 21.72 -3.57 -7.95
N VAL A 92 20.64 -4.06 -7.35
CA VAL A 92 19.32 -3.55 -7.68
C VAL A 92 19.06 -2.36 -6.78
N THR A 93 18.93 -1.18 -7.37
CA THR A 93 18.52 0.03 -6.65
C THR A 93 17.03 0.22 -6.81
N GLY A 94 16.35 0.57 -5.71
CA GLY A 94 14.98 1.04 -5.80
C GLY A 94 14.95 2.38 -6.54
N THR A 95 14.05 2.53 -7.50
CA THR A 95 13.74 3.87 -8.01
C THR A 95 12.81 4.56 -7.02
N PHE A 96 13.03 5.86 -6.81
CA PHE A 96 12.05 6.68 -6.13
C PHE A 96 10.69 6.55 -6.80
N VAL A 97 9.65 6.27 -6.01
CA VAL A 97 8.27 6.38 -6.48
C VAL A 97 8.02 7.85 -6.77
N LEU A 98 7.50 8.18 -7.94
CA LEU A 98 7.18 9.58 -8.26
C LEU A 98 5.73 9.88 -7.86
N PRO A 99 5.42 11.07 -7.32
CA PRO A 99 4.05 11.48 -7.03
C PRO A 99 3.11 11.32 -8.24
N THR A 100 3.60 11.61 -9.44
CA THR A 100 2.86 11.43 -10.70
C THR A 100 2.48 9.98 -10.98
N ALA A 101 3.34 9.02 -10.64
CA ALA A 101 3.04 7.59 -10.79
C ALA A 101 1.94 7.15 -9.82
N VAL A 102 1.95 7.68 -8.58
CA VAL A 102 0.87 7.46 -7.61
C VAL A 102 -0.44 8.08 -8.12
N LEU A 103 -0.42 9.33 -8.58
CA LEU A 103 -1.60 10.01 -9.12
C LEU A 103 -2.20 9.27 -10.32
N HIS A 104 -1.38 8.81 -11.26
CA HIS A 104 -1.86 7.98 -12.39
C HIS A 104 -2.47 6.67 -11.92
N SER A 105 -1.98 6.08 -10.83
CA SER A 105 -2.57 4.89 -10.24
C SER A 105 -3.97 5.17 -9.67
N LEU A 106 -4.17 6.33 -9.03
CA LEU A 106 -5.47 6.75 -8.49
C LEU A 106 -6.45 7.09 -9.62
N GLU A 107 -6.00 7.80 -10.65
CA GLU A 107 -6.78 8.07 -11.87
C GLU A 107 -7.19 6.78 -12.57
N HIS A 108 -6.29 5.79 -12.61
CA HIS A 108 -6.59 4.46 -13.13
C HIS A 108 -7.71 3.78 -12.34
N ILE A 109 -7.63 3.74 -11.01
CA ILE A 109 -8.70 3.18 -10.16
C ILE A 109 -10.04 3.90 -10.40
N ALA A 110 -10.04 5.23 -10.50
CA ALA A 110 -11.24 6.00 -10.79
C ALA A 110 -11.89 5.61 -12.13
N ARG A 111 -11.08 5.41 -13.18
CA ARG A 111 -11.57 4.92 -14.49
C ARG A 111 -12.15 3.51 -14.40
N GLU A 112 -11.51 2.61 -13.67
CA GLU A 112 -12.01 1.23 -13.49
C GLU A 112 -13.33 1.18 -12.71
N LEU A 113 -13.52 2.09 -11.74
CA LEU A 113 -14.80 2.29 -11.03
C LEU A 113 -15.89 2.84 -11.96
N ASP A 114 -15.55 3.79 -12.83
CA ASP A 114 -16.49 4.36 -13.80
C ASP A 114 -16.89 3.34 -14.88
N ALA A 115 -15.95 2.50 -15.31
CA ALA A 115 -16.20 1.40 -16.23
C ALA A 115 -16.98 0.23 -15.60
N GLY A 116 -17.19 0.23 -14.28
CA GLY A 116 -17.85 -0.85 -13.55
C GLY A 116 -17.01 -2.14 -13.46
N ILE A 117 -15.72 -2.06 -13.75
CA ILE A 117 -14.77 -3.18 -13.58
C ILE A 117 -14.51 -3.40 -12.09
N LEU A 118 -14.30 -2.31 -11.36
CA LEU A 118 -14.24 -2.31 -9.90
C LEU A 118 -15.63 -2.04 -9.30
N PRO A 119 -16.05 -2.79 -8.26
CA PRO A 119 -17.36 -2.62 -7.66
C PRO A 119 -17.42 -1.35 -6.78
N LYS A 120 -18.27 -0.38 -7.16
CA LYS A 120 -18.54 0.82 -6.37
C LYS A 120 -19.03 0.47 -4.96
N GLY A 121 -18.59 1.22 -3.96
CA GLY A 121 -18.96 0.99 -2.54
C GLY A 121 -18.26 -0.19 -1.88
N LYS A 122 -17.43 -0.94 -2.61
CA LYS A 122 -16.73 -2.14 -2.11
C LYS A 122 -15.21 -2.08 -2.31
N VAL A 123 -14.71 -0.95 -2.80
CA VAL A 123 -13.28 -0.76 -3.10
C VAL A 123 -12.62 -0.02 -1.96
N VAL A 124 -11.55 -0.61 -1.46
CA VAL A 124 -10.66 -0.02 -0.48
C VAL A 124 -9.30 0.20 -1.16
N VAL A 125 -8.86 1.44 -1.23
CA VAL A 125 -7.59 1.85 -1.84
C VAL A 125 -6.57 2.05 -0.75
N TYR A 126 -5.53 1.23 -0.76
CA TYR A 126 -4.41 1.32 0.17
C TYR A 126 -3.22 2.05 -0.45
N LEU A 127 -2.67 3.02 0.28
CA LEU A 127 -1.46 3.74 -0.08
C LEU A 127 -0.46 3.71 1.09
N GLY A 128 0.65 3.01 0.89
CA GLY A 128 1.74 2.85 1.87
C GLY A 128 2.97 3.72 1.63
N THR A 129 2.91 4.67 0.69
CA THR A 129 4.06 5.49 0.28
C THR A 129 3.86 6.95 0.67
N GLY A 130 4.97 7.64 0.94
CA GLY A 130 5.01 9.06 1.23
C GLY A 130 6.28 9.71 0.71
N HIS A 131 6.21 11.00 0.41
CA HIS A 131 7.32 11.82 -0.06
C HIS A 131 7.47 13.06 0.82
N PRO A 132 8.56 13.16 1.60
CA PRO A 132 8.88 14.37 2.33
C PRO A 132 9.02 15.55 1.37
N PHE A 133 8.59 16.74 1.78
CA PHE A 133 8.65 17.95 0.94
C PHE A 133 10.06 18.23 0.44
N ARG A 134 11.05 18.04 1.33
CA ARG A 134 12.46 18.18 0.98
C ARG A 134 12.87 17.31 -0.20
N GLU A 135 12.42 16.05 -0.23
CA GLU A 135 12.71 15.14 -1.34
C GLU A 135 12.04 15.59 -2.64
N LEU A 136 10.79 16.07 -2.55
CA LEU A 136 10.05 16.59 -3.68
C LEU A 136 10.73 17.81 -4.31
N GLU A 137 11.24 18.71 -3.49
CA GLU A 137 11.85 19.96 -3.94
C GLU A 137 13.28 19.77 -4.41
N GLU A 138 14.11 19.05 -3.64
CA GLU A 138 15.54 18.89 -3.93
C GLU A 138 15.81 17.83 -5.02
N ASN A 139 15.10 16.70 -5.00
CA ASN A 139 15.44 15.54 -5.83
C ASN A 139 14.49 15.36 -7.02
N ILE A 140 13.19 15.57 -6.81
CA ILE A 140 12.15 15.31 -7.82
C ILE A 140 11.80 16.58 -8.60
N GLN A 141 12.06 17.76 -8.03
CA GLN A 141 11.78 19.09 -8.59
C GLN A 141 10.29 19.29 -8.97
N VAL A 142 9.39 18.81 -8.11
CA VAL A 142 7.94 18.98 -8.26
C VAL A 142 7.40 19.90 -7.17
N SER A 143 6.48 20.79 -7.54
CA SER A 143 5.82 21.70 -6.59
C SER A 143 5.01 20.92 -5.56
N VAL A 144 5.30 21.16 -4.27
CA VAL A 144 4.53 20.60 -3.15
C VAL A 144 3.06 21.02 -3.24
N GLN A 145 2.77 22.28 -3.58
CA GLN A 145 1.39 22.75 -3.71
C GLN A 145 0.64 22.02 -4.83
N TRP A 146 1.27 21.85 -5.99
CA TRP A 146 0.69 21.07 -7.08
C TRP A 146 0.36 19.64 -6.65
N CYS A 147 1.28 18.99 -5.90
CA CYS A 147 1.01 17.67 -5.32
C CYS A 147 -0.21 17.70 -4.39
N LYS A 148 -0.29 18.68 -3.47
CA LYS A 148 -1.41 18.81 -2.54
C LYS A 148 -2.75 18.90 -3.28
N ASP A 149 -2.83 19.77 -4.27
CA ASP A 149 -4.05 19.99 -5.05
C ASP A 149 -4.46 18.70 -5.77
N ARG A 150 -3.52 18.06 -6.47
CA ARG A 150 -3.80 16.84 -7.25
C ARG A 150 -4.16 15.63 -6.39
N PHE A 151 -3.52 15.44 -5.24
CA PHE A 151 -3.90 14.35 -4.33
C PHE A 151 -5.27 14.60 -3.69
N SER A 152 -5.57 15.85 -3.30
CA SER A 152 -6.88 16.20 -2.76
C SER A 152 -7.99 15.93 -3.78
N GLU A 153 -7.80 16.35 -5.03
CA GLU A 153 -8.71 16.07 -6.14
C GLU A 153 -8.87 14.57 -6.39
N ALA A 154 -7.77 13.81 -6.40
CA ALA A 154 -7.80 12.37 -6.63
C ALA A 154 -8.54 11.61 -5.51
N PHE A 155 -8.28 11.97 -4.25
CA PHE A 155 -8.97 11.36 -3.11
C PHE A 155 -10.46 11.67 -3.11
N LYS A 156 -10.83 12.94 -3.37
CA LYS A 156 -12.23 13.31 -3.54
C LYS A 156 -12.89 12.53 -4.69
N ALA A 157 -12.22 12.42 -5.83
CA ALA A 157 -12.76 11.69 -6.98
C ALA A 157 -13.01 10.20 -6.68
N LEU A 158 -12.16 9.56 -5.87
CA LEU A 158 -12.36 8.19 -5.42
C LEU A 158 -13.49 8.07 -4.40
N SER A 159 -13.57 8.99 -3.43
CA SER A 159 -14.66 9.04 -2.44
C SER A 159 -16.02 9.23 -3.11
N ASP A 160 -16.12 10.15 -4.08
CA ASP A 160 -17.34 10.40 -4.86
C ASP A 160 -17.81 9.15 -5.65
N ARG A 161 -16.92 8.16 -5.85
CA ARG A 161 -17.22 6.87 -6.50
C ARG A 161 -17.47 5.73 -5.50
N GLY A 162 -17.50 6.04 -4.21
CA GLY A 162 -17.72 5.09 -3.13
C GLY A 162 -16.50 4.22 -2.83
N ALA A 163 -15.28 4.67 -3.15
CA ALA A 163 -14.06 4.01 -2.70
C ALA A 163 -13.60 4.62 -1.38
N VAL A 164 -13.11 3.78 -0.47
CA VAL A 164 -12.48 4.21 0.78
C VAL A 164 -10.98 4.30 0.57
N VAL A 165 -10.35 5.42 0.91
CA VAL A 165 -8.88 5.59 0.79
C VAL A 165 -8.23 5.46 2.16
N LEU A 166 -7.23 4.60 2.28
CA LEU A 166 -6.40 4.43 3.47
C LEU A 166 -4.94 4.80 3.19
N LEU A 167 -4.38 5.58 4.10
CA LEU A 167 -2.97 5.96 4.12
C LEU A 167 -2.28 5.37 5.35
N ALA A 168 -1.13 4.73 5.14
CA ALA A 168 -0.22 4.46 6.24
C ALA A 168 0.44 5.77 6.70
N ALA A 169 0.39 6.11 7.99
CA ALA A 169 1.07 7.29 8.52
C ALA A 169 2.59 7.26 8.22
N PRO A 170 3.26 8.42 8.10
CA PRO A 170 4.69 8.45 7.91
C PRO A 170 5.41 7.97 9.18
N ILE A 171 6.68 7.59 9.04
CA ILE A 171 7.53 7.22 10.16
C ILE A 171 8.47 8.37 10.55
N ARG A 172 8.69 8.54 11.86
CA ARG A 172 9.52 9.59 12.45
C ARG A 172 11.02 9.39 12.24
N PHE A 173 11.46 8.14 12.11
CA PHE A 173 12.87 7.78 12.05
C PHE A 173 13.03 6.68 11.02
N PHE A 174 13.70 7.00 9.92
CA PHE A 174 14.03 6.04 8.87
C PHE A 174 15.52 5.71 8.92
N THR A 175 15.84 4.42 8.85
CA THR A 175 17.16 3.92 8.48
C THR A 175 17.18 3.72 6.96
N ALA A 176 17.96 4.55 6.25
CA ALA A 176 18.22 4.49 4.80
C ALA A 176 17.19 5.14 3.83
N GLY A 177 17.22 6.47 3.73
CA GLY A 177 17.02 7.16 2.44
C GLY A 177 15.60 7.59 2.05
N CYS A 178 14.54 7.09 2.71
CA CYS A 178 13.22 7.72 2.64
C CYS A 178 13.13 8.69 3.82
N GLY A 179 12.97 9.99 3.58
CA GLY A 179 13.09 10.98 4.66
C GLY A 179 12.06 10.73 5.77
N ALA A 180 12.53 10.80 7.01
CA ALA A 180 11.66 11.01 8.15
C ALA A 180 10.86 12.29 7.95
N GLY A 181 9.57 12.26 8.29
CA GLY A 181 8.70 13.42 8.13
C GLY A 181 7.57 13.44 9.14
N SER A 182 7.21 14.65 9.56
CA SER A 182 5.88 14.85 10.13
C SER A 182 4.81 14.59 9.07
N ILE A 183 3.56 14.41 9.49
CA ILE A 183 2.45 14.23 8.57
C ILE A 183 2.29 15.47 7.68
N GLU A 184 2.50 16.66 8.24
CA GLU A 184 2.38 17.95 7.57
C GLU A 184 3.46 18.21 6.52
N GLU A 185 4.58 17.50 6.61
CA GLU A 185 5.76 17.65 5.73
C GLU A 185 5.87 16.52 4.71
N THR A 186 4.84 15.67 4.57
CA THR A 186 4.87 14.49 3.69
C THR A 186 3.65 14.45 2.78
N ILE A 187 3.86 14.23 1.48
CA ILE A 187 2.78 13.97 0.50
C ILE A 187 2.55 12.46 0.37
N PRO A 188 1.30 11.96 0.32
CA PRO A 188 0.06 12.73 0.34
C PRO A 188 -0.49 12.99 1.76
N HIS A 189 0.22 12.62 2.82
CA HIS A 189 -0.26 12.67 4.20
C HIS A 189 -0.78 14.04 4.63
N CYS A 190 -0.09 15.11 4.23
CA CYS A 190 -0.44 16.47 4.61
C CYS A 190 -1.75 16.99 4.00
N VAL A 191 -2.37 16.25 3.07
CA VAL A 191 -3.70 16.61 2.53
C VAL A 191 -4.85 15.98 3.31
N VAL A 192 -4.55 15.10 4.27
CA VAL A 192 -5.56 14.54 5.17
C VAL A 192 -5.91 15.58 6.21
N THR A 193 -7.18 15.93 6.27
CA THR A 193 -7.77 16.88 7.22
C THR A 193 -8.84 16.18 8.06
N PRO A 194 -9.31 16.78 9.17
CA PRO A 194 -10.43 16.23 9.95
C PRO A 194 -11.71 15.99 9.15
N ASP A 195 -11.91 16.76 8.07
CA ASP A 195 -13.10 16.67 7.19
C ASP A 195 -12.85 15.82 5.94
N SER A 196 -11.66 15.23 5.78
CA SER A 196 -11.35 14.40 4.61
C SER A 196 -11.90 12.99 4.75
N ASP A 197 -12.36 12.40 3.65
CA ASP A 197 -12.83 10.99 3.60
C ASP A 197 -11.68 9.96 3.59
N VAL A 198 -10.46 10.41 3.92
CA VAL A 198 -9.25 9.58 3.89
C VAL A 198 -8.94 9.12 5.31
N ILE A 199 -8.77 7.81 5.48
CA ILE A 199 -8.42 7.23 6.77
C ILE A 199 -6.89 7.13 6.85
N MET A 200 -6.28 7.89 7.75
CA MET A 200 -4.86 7.74 8.06
C MET A 200 -4.67 6.77 9.23
N VAL A 201 -3.78 5.79 9.06
CA VAL A 201 -3.55 4.72 10.03
C VAL A 201 -2.14 4.82 10.61
N GLY A 202 -2.06 5.05 11.92
CA GLY A 202 -0.80 4.97 12.68
C GLY A 202 -0.52 3.57 13.21
N ALA A 203 0.69 3.36 13.71
CA ALA A 203 1.12 2.07 14.26
C ALA A 203 1.22 2.08 15.80
N THR A 204 0.79 0.99 16.43
CA THR A 204 1.03 0.68 17.84
C THR A 204 1.91 -0.55 18.03
N ASP A 205 2.44 -0.68 19.24
CA ASP A 205 3.03 -1.91 19.75
C ASP A 205 1.97 -2.94 20.16
N GLN A 206 2.43 -4.13 20.58
CA GLN A 206 1.59 -5.22 21.06
C GLN A 206 0.79 -4.90 22.35
N ASN A 207 1.12 -3.80 23.03
CA ASN A 207 0.42 -3.31 24.22
C ASN A 207 -0.53 -2.14 23.90
N GLY A 208 -0.75 -1.82 22.61
CA GLY A 208 -1.59 -0.71 22.18
C GLY A 208 -0.96 0.67 22.40
N ARG A 209 0.34 0.75 22.70
CA ARG A 209 1.06 2.04 22.83
C ARG A 209 1.52 2.50 21.47
N LEU A 210 1.59 3.82 21.25
CA LEU A 210 2.16 4.37 20.01
C LEU A 210 3.54 3.77 19.74
N TRP A 211 3.72 3.14 18.58
CA TRP A 211 5.03 2.63 18.18
C TRP A 211 5.99 3.80 18.04
N TRP A 212 7.20 3.68 18.59
CA TRP A 212 8.13 4.79 18.76
C TRP A 212 8.52 5.48 17.44
N SER A 213 8.50 4.76 16.32
CA SER A 213 8.75 5.33 14.99
C SER A 213 7.48 5.79 14.28
N SER A 214 6.28 5.54 14.80
CA SER A 214 5.04 6.06 14.20
C SER A 214 4.92 7.57 14.45
N THR A 215 4.60 8.33 13.42
CA THR A 215 4.23 9.74 13.57
C THR A 215 2.79 9.83 14.09
N PRO A 216 2.53 10.49 15.23
CA PRO A 216 1.17 10.71 15.70
C PRO A 216 0.51 11.81 14.87
N GLY A 217 -0.82 11.78 14.83
CA GLY A 217 -1.61 12.84 14.23
C GLY A 217 -1.47 14.17 14.96
N THR A 218 -1.81 15.25 14.25
CA THR A 218 -1.97 16.59 14.82
C THR A 218 -3.39 17.08 14.58
N PRO A 219 -3.82 18.22 15.18
CA PRO A 219 -5.15 18.77 14.93
C PRO A 219 -5.43 19.10 13.46
N ASN A 220 -4.39 19.44 12.68
CA ASN A 220 -4.54 19.82 11.27
C ASN A 220 -4.46 18.61 10.34
N CYS A 221 -3.68 17.60 10.70
CA CYS A 221 -3.56 16.36 9.96
C CYS A 221 -3.68 15.15 10.90
N PRO A 222 -4.92 14.74 11.22
CA PRO A 222 -5.16 13.70 12.21
C PRO A 222 -4.77 12.32 11.68
N VAL A 223 -4.33 11.47 12.61
CA VAL A 223 -4.35 10.01 12.41
C VAL A 223 -5.74 9.56 12.81
N SER A 224 -6.50 9.02 11.86
CA SER A 224 -7.89 8.60 12.05
C SER A 224 -8.01 7.39 12.98
N VAL A 225 -7.05 6.46 12.90
CA VAL A 225 -7.04 5.23 13.70
C VAL A 225 -5.62 4.73 13.90
N TYR A 226 -5.40 3.98 14.98
CA TYR A 226 -4.16 3.24 15.20
C TYR A 226 -4.43 1.74 15.18
N ALA A 227 -3.52 0.98 14.60
CA ALA A 227 -3.55 -0.48 14.62
C ALA A 227 -2.16 -1.03 14.95
N GLN A 228 -2.09 -2.31 15.35
CA GLN A 228 -0.80 -2.94 15.63
C GLN A 228 0.08 -2.90 14.38
N GLY A 229 1.25 -2.26 14.49
CA GLY A 229 2.20 -2.16 13.39
C GLY A 229 3.61 -2.57 13.77
N TYR A 230 3.89 -2.85 15.04
CA TYR A 230 5.16 -3.38 15.52
C TYR A 230 5.05 -4.88 15.77
N ASP A 231 6.15 -5.60 15.55
CA ASP A 231 6.21 -7.07 15.64
C ASP A 231 5.04 -7.77 14.92
N THR A 232 4.68 -7.26 13.73
CA THR A 232 3.63 -7.85 12.90
C THR A 232 4.19 -9.07 12.19
N GLN A 233 3.56 -10.22 12.37
CA GLN A 233 3.91 -11.43 11.64
C GLN A 233 3.62 -11.21 10.14
N ALA A 234 4.67 -11.25 9.32
CA ALA A 234 4.56 -11.14 7.87
C ALA A 234 5.63 -11.97 7.18
N TYR A 235 5.38 -12.40 5.94
CA TYR A 235 6.40 -13.13 5.19
C TYR A 235 7.54 -12.21 4.79
N VAL A 236 8.76 -12.60 5.15
CA VAL A 236 9.97 -11.92 4.73
C VAL A 236 10.41 -12.56 3.42
N LEU A 237 10.04 -11.95 2.30
CA LEU A 237 10.50 -12.42 1.00
C LEU A 237 11.90 -11.86 0.72
N SER A 238 12.91 -12.31 1.47
CA SER A 238 14.32 -12.15 1.11
C SER A 238 14.78 -13.31 0.23
N GLU A 239 15.92 -13.15 -0.44
CA GLU A 239 16.40 -14.12 -1.45
C GLU A 239 16.63 -15.54 -0.91
N ASP A 240 16.77 -15.73 0.41
CA ASP A 240 17.25 -17.00 0.98
C ASP A 240 16.32 -17.66 2.02
N THR A 241 15.29 -17.00 2.54
CA THR A 241 14.43 -17.60 3.58
C THR A 241 12.98 -17.20 3.42
N ASP A 242 12.16 -18.16 2.98
CA ASP A 242 10.69 -18.12 2.97
C ASP A 242 10.11 -18.22 4.40
N THR A 243 10.71 -17.55 5.37
CA THR A 243 10.30 -17.62 6.77
C THR A 243 9.36 -16.46 7.09
N ALA A 244 8.25 -16.79 7.74
CA ALA A 244 7.46 -15.80 8.42
C ALA A 244 8.38 -15.10 9.45
N GLY A 245 8.45 -13.78 9.40
CA GLY A 245 9.26 -12.98 10.30
C GLY A 245 8.46 -11.81 10.85
N LEU A 246 9.05 -11.12 11.82
CA LEU A 246 8.44 -9.92 12.39
C LEU A 246 8.79 -8.72 11.51
N ARG A 247 7.78 -7.91 11.23
CA ARG A 247 7.88 -6.66 10.48
C ARG A 247 7.28 -5.52 11.30
N GLU A 248 7.76 -4.33 11.00
CA GLU A 248 7.32 -3.12 11.67
C GLU A 248 6.99 -2.00 10.68
N GLY A 249 5.97 -1.20 11.01
CA GLY A 249 5.59 -0.01 10.24
C GLY A 249 4.09 0.27 10.19
N PRO A 250 3.68 1.55 10.08
CA PRO A 250 2.31 1.95 9.75
C PRO A 250 1.74 1.30 8.51
N CYS A 251 2.59 0.90 7.55
CA CYS A 251 2.18 0.16 6.37
C CYS A 251 1.54 -1.21 6.70
N PHE A 252 2.05 -1.91 7.72
CA PHE A 252 1.48 -3.17 8.20
C PHE A 252 0.23 -2.94 9.06
N ALA A 253 0.21 -1.88 9.86
CA ALA A 253 -0.99 -1.46 10.61
C ALA A 253 -2.15 -1.10 9.65
N ALA A 254 -1.85 -0.33 8.61
CA ALA A 254 -2.80 0.07 7.59
C ALA A 254 -3.31 -1.12 6.76
N ALA A 255 -2.47 -2.10 6.41
CA ALA A 255 -2.94 -3.33 5.75
C ALA A 255 -3.97 -4.11 6.59
N GLN A 256 -3.78 -4.15 7.92
CA GLN A 256 -4.76 -4.76 8.82
C GLN A 256 -6.07 -3.95 8.85
N ALA A 257 -5.98 -2.62 8.90
CA ALA A 257 -7.16 -1.73 8.89
C ALA A 257 -7.96 -1.81 7.57
N VAL A 258 -7.29 -1.84 6.41
CA VAL A 258 -7.90 -2.03 5.07
C VAL A 258 -8.79 -3.27 5.06
N SER A 259 -8.30 -4.33 5.67
CA SER A 259 -8.93 -5.65 5.67
C SER A 259 -10.19 -5.66 6.53
N GLN A 260 -10.16 -4.99 7.68
CA GLN A 260 -11.34 -4.80 8.52
C GLN A 260 -12.42 -3.96 7.81
N ALA A 261 -12.02 -2.92 7.06
CA ALA A 261 -12.94 -2.13 6.24
C ALA A 261 -13.61 -2.96 5.12
N GLY A 262 -12.92 -3.98 4.60
CA GLY A 262 -13.42 -4.86 3.55
C GLY A 262 -14.48 -5.90 3.98
N PHE A 263 -14.62 -6.19 5.28
CA PHE A 263 -15.50 -7.28 5.78
C PHE A 263 -16.97 -6.91 6.03
N GLY A 264 -17.35 -5.65 5.89
CA GLY A 264 -18.73 -5.24 6.15
C GLY A 264 -19.64 -5.38 4.91
N PRO A 265 -20.81 -6.06 4.99
CA PRO A 265 -22.03 -5.54 4.39
C PRO A 265 -22.60 -4.34 5.20
N CYS A 266 -21.95 -3.99 6.30
CA CYS A 266 -22.33 -2.93 7.22
C CYS A 266 -21.53 -1.67 6.95
N SER A 267 -22.25 -0.57 6.72
CA SER A 267 -21.77 0.78 6.92
C SER A 267 -20.98 0.87 8.24
N VAL A 268 -19.66 0.95 8.16
CA VAL A 268 -18.88 1.60 9.23
C VAL A 268 -19.25 3.07 9.11
N ARG A 269 -20.32 3.46 9.80
CA ARG A 269 -20.69 4.86 9.96
C ARG A 269 -19.69 5.39 10.98
N TRP A 270 -18.64 6.04 10.50
CA TRP A 270 -17.74 6.79 11.33
C TRP A 270 -18.53 7.97 11.90
N ASP A 271 -18.72 7.99 13.23
CA ASP A 271 -19.33 9.09 13.95
C ASP A 271 -18.19 9.98 14.48
N PRO A 272 -17.99 11.20 13.95
CA PRO A 272 -16.94 12.10 14.44
C PRO A 272 -17.13 12.54 15.90
N GLY A 273 -18.24 12.18 16.54
CA GLY A 273 -18.66 12.69 17.84
C GLY A 273 -18.32 11.86 19.09
N VAL A 274 -17.58 10.74 18.98
CA VAL A 274 -17.29 9.88 20.14
C VAL A 274 -15.78 9.68 20.32
N CYS A 275 -15.20 10.53 21.17
CA CYS A 275 -13.98 10.28 21.94
C CYS A 275 -14.35 10.32 23.42
#